data_AF-A0A1D1YHY9-F1
#
_entry.id   AF-A0A1D1YHY9-F1
#
_cell.length_a   1.000
_cell.length_b   1.000
_cell.length_c   1.000
_cell.angle_alpha   90.00
_cell.angle_beta   90.00
_cell.angle_gamma   90.00
#
_symmetry.space_group_name_H-M   'P 1'
#
loop_
_entity.id
_entity.type
_entity.pdbx_description
1 polymer ?
#
loop_
_entity_poly.entity_id
_entity_poly.type
_entity_poly.pdbx_seq_one_letter_code
_entity_poly.pdbx_strand_id
1 'polypeptide(L)'
;MYRTITALVKQVQSKNSTLPMSEDGVISTAPKQQSFDDQRRTELFLKDQIPLPLAYGGYFVVAAVSIVTLPHIFPQLKWYYILVAYLFAPVLAFCNAYGCGLTDWSLASTYGKLAIFTIGAWAGAAHGGVLAGLAACGVMMSIVSTASDLMQDFKTGYLTLASPRSMFVSQVIGTAMGCVIAPCVFWLFYKAFPIATPDSEYPAPYALVYRNIAILGVEGVRSLPRHCLTLCC
;
A
#
# COMPACT_ATOMS: atom_id res chain seq x y z
N MET A 1 13.05 30.74 -6.18
CA MET A 1 12.35 29.50 -5.77
C MET A 1 12.49 29.18 -4.29
N TYR A 2 13.70 29.17 -3.72
CA TYR A 2 13.92 28.86 -2.29
C TYR A 2 13.17 29.78 -1.31
N ARG A 3 13.16 31.10 -1.59
CA ARG A 3 12.46 32.10 -0.75
C ARG A 3 10.93 31.93 -0.72
N THR A 4 10.34 31.49 -1.82
CA THR A 4 8.90 31.28 -1.96
C THR A 4 8.45 30.05 -1.16
N ILE A 5 9.28 29.01 -1.15
CA ILE A 5 9.03 27.78 -0.38
C ILE A 5 9.12 28.05 1.12
N THR A 6 10.13 28.81 1.58
CA THR A 6 10.25 29.18 3.00
C THR A 6 9.11 30.07 3.49
N ALA A 7 8.56 30.94 2.62
CA ALA A 7 7.40 31.76 2.95
C ALA A 7 6.13 30.91 3.07
N LEU A 8 5.93 29.94 2.16
CA LEU A 8 4.80 29.02 2.20
C LEU A 8 4.84 28.13 3.45
N VAL A 9 6.03 27.63 3.83
CA VAL A 9 6.21 26.83 5.05
C VAL A 9 5.92 27.64 6.32
N LYS A 10 6.38 28.90 6.39
CA LYS A 10 6.06 29.78 7.52
C LYS A 10 4.57 30.11 7.59
N GLN A 11 3.92 30.31 6.46
CA GLN A 11 2.50 30.63 6.38
C GLN A 11 1.62 29.43 6.71
N VAL A 12 2.02 28.21 6.33
CA VAL A 12 1.35 26.96 6.74
C VAL A 12 1.57 26.67 8.23
N GLN A 13 2.77 26.89 8.76
CA GLN A 13 3.04 26.77 10.20
C GLN A 13 2.23 27.78 11.04
N SER A 14 2.05 29.01 10.55
CA SER A 14 1.21 30.01 11.22
C SER A 14 -0.29 29.66 11.15
N LYS A 15 -0.75 29.01 10.08
CA LYS A 15 -2.17 28.66 9.87
C LYS A 15 -2.59 27.40 10.64
N ASN A 16 -1.65 26.50 10.95
CA ASN A 16 -1.91 25.35 11.83
C ASN A 16 -2.15 25.74 13.31
N SER A 17 -1.85 26.99 13.69
CA SER A 17 -2.15 27.51 15.03
C SER A 17 -3.59 28.02 15.19
N THR A 18 -4.36 28.13 14.10
CA THR A 18 -5.72 28.68 14.10
C THR A 18 -6.60 27.99 13.06
N LEU A 19 -6.96 26.74 13.30
CA LEU A 19 -8.10 26.10 12.65
C LEU A 19 -9.27 26.09 13.63
N PRO A 20 -10.40 26.76 13.33
CA PRO A 20 -11.59 26.68 14.18
C PRO A 20 -12.27 25.32 13.92
N MET A 21 -12.15 24.40 14.89
CA MET A 21 -13.09 23.29 15.01
C MET A 21 -14.39 23.86 15.58
N SER A 22 -15.51 23.64 14.90
CA SER A 22 -16.83 23.98 15.42
C SER A 22 -17.17 22.96 16.51
N GLU A 23 -16.73 23.22 17.74
CA GLU A 23 -17.25 22.57 18.95
C GLU A 23 -18.41 23.45 19.46
N ASP A 24 -19.65 23.02 19.19
CA ASP A 24 -20.81 23.52 19.90
C ASP A 24 -20.69 23.12 21.38
N GLY A 25 -20.52 24.12 22.25
CA GLY A 25 -20.79 24.01 23.68
C GLY A 25 -19.55 23.94 24.59
N VAL A 26 -19.29 25.09 25.23
CA VAL A 26 -18.43 25.32 26.41
C VAL A 26 -16.94 25.50 26.12
N ILE A 27 -16.56 26.78 26.03
CA ILE A 27 -15.19 27.28 26.05
C ILE A 27 -14.53 26.86 27.37
N SER A 28 -13.66 25.86 27.31
CA SER A 28 -12.57 25.68 28.29
C SER A 28 -11.26 26.12 27.65
N THR A 29 -10.83 27.34 27.96
CA THR A 29 -9.52 27.92 27.63
C THR A 29 -8.39 27.35 28.51
N ALA A 30 -8.34 26.04 28.67
CA ALA A 30 -7.18 25.35 29.21
C ALA A 30 -6.52 24.54 28.08
N PRO A 31 -5.18 24.49 27.97
CA PRO A 31 -4.56 23.51 27.09
C PRO A 31 -5.10 22.15 27.53
N LYS A 32 -5.73 21.36 26.63
CA LYS A 32 -6.14 19.98 26.92
C LYS A 32 -4.89 19.29 27.50
N GLN A 33 -4.83 19.15 28.82
CA GLN A 33 -3.74 18.45 29.50
C GLN A 33 -3.80 17.04 28.95
N GLN A 34 -2.84 16.70 28.09
CA GLN A 34 -2.73 15.38 27.50
C GLN A 34 -2.79 14.37 28.64
N SER A 35 -3.75 13.45 28.59
CA SER A 35 -4.02 12.51 29.69
C SER A 35 -2.72 11.84 30.12
N PHE A 36 -2.50 11.68 31.42
CA PHE A 36 -1.30 11.02 31.97
C PHE A 36 -1.05 9.65 31.29
N ASP A 37 -2.13 8.93 30.98
CA ASP A 37 -2.08 7.66 30.27
C ASP A 37 -1.57 7.81 28.83
N ASP A 38 -1.96 8.87 28.12
CA ASP A 38 -1.50 9.13 26.75
C ASP A 38 -0.04 9.58 26.72
N GLN A 39 0.39 10.35 27.72
CA GLN A 39 1.81 10.70 27.88
C GLN A 39 2.66 9.46 28.11
N ARG A 40 2.20 8.56 29.00
CA ARG A 40 2.91 7.31 29.30
C ARG A 40 2.96 6.35 28.12
N ARG A 41 1.87 6.21 27.36
CA ARG A 41 1.83 5.44 26.12
C ARG A 41 2.83 6.00 25.09
N THR A 42 2.84 7.32 24.92
CA THR A 42 3.76 8.00 23.99
C THR A 42 5.22 7.80 24.38
N GLU A 43 5.56 7.95 25.66
CA GLU A 43 6.92 7.74 26.15
C GLU A 43 7.42 6.32 25.87
N LEU A 44 6.61 5.31 26.18
CA LEU A 44 6.95 3.90 25.94
C LEU A 44 7.08 3.58 24.45
N PHE A 45 6.15 4.08 23.62
CA PHE A 45 6.17 3.88 22.18
C PHE A 45 7.41 4.49 21.52
N LEU A 46 7.78 5.71 21.90
CA LEU A 46 8.95 6.42 21.35
C LEU A 46 10.27 5.80 21.82
N LYS A 47 10.33 5.32 23.06
CA LYS A 47 11.53 4.65 23.60
C LYS A 47 11.91 3.39 22.81
N ASP A 48 10.91 2.63 22.40
CA ASP A 48 11.08 1.38 21.64
C ASP A 48 10.89 1.56 20.13
N GLN A 49 11.04 2.78 19.61
CA GLN A 49 10.93 3.02 18.17
C GLN A 49 12.03 2.29 17.39
N ILE A 50 11.69 1.86 16.17
CA ILE A 50 12.63 1.26 15.24
C ILE A 50 13.59 2.35 14.74
N PRO A 51 14.91 2.14 14.80
CA PRO A 51 15.85 3.14 14.35
C PRO A 51 15.67 3.41 12.85
N LEU A 52 15.45 4.68 12.50
CA LEU A 52 15.31 5.15 11.11
C LEU A 52 16.40 4.63 10.15
N PRO A 53 17.70 4.60 10.50
CA PRO A 53 18.71 4.06 9.58
C PRO A 53 18.49 2.57 9.26
N LEU A 54 17.98 1.79 10.21
CA LEU A 54 17.65 0.39 9.96
C LEU A 54 16.45 0.26 9.02
N ALA A 55 15.43 1.12 9.19
CA ALA A 55 14.26 1.14 8.30
C ALA A 55 14.64 1.54 6.86
N TYR A 56 15.41 2.62 6.68
CA TYR A 56 15.88 3.04 5.36
C TYR A 56 16.82 2.00 4.74
N GLY A 57 17.79 1.50 5.50
CA GLY A 57 18.70 0.46 5.03
C GLY A 57 17.98 -0.81 4.61
N GLY A 58 17.05 -1.29 5.45
CA GLY A 58 16.21 -2.44 5.15
C GLY A 58 15.37 -2.25 3.88
N TYR A 59 14.77 -1.06 3.71
CA TYR A 59 14.03 -0.72 2.49
C TYR A 59 14.91 -0.80 1.24
N PHE A 60 16.09 -0.19 1.24
CA PHE A 60 17.00 -0.22 0.09
C PHE A 60 17.46 -1.63 -0.24
N VAL A 61 17.81 -2.43 0.77
CA VAL A 61 18.24 -3.82 0.58
C VAL A 61 17.11 -4.67 -0.01
N VAL A 62 15.91 -4.62 0.56
CA VAL A 62 14.76 -5.40 0.08
C VAL A 62 14.32 -4.92 -1.32
N ALA A 63 14.32 -3.61 -1.56
CA ALA A 63 14.04 -3.07 -2.89
C ALA A 63 15.06 -3.54 -3.94
N ALA A 64 16.36 -3.53 -3.61
CA ALA A 64 17.40 -4.01 -4.51
C ALA A 64 17.22 -5.50 -4.84
N VAL A 65 16.93 -6.34 -3.84
CA VAL A 65 16.65 -7.77 -4.05
C VAL A 65 15.43 -7.94 -4.96
N SER A 66 14.35 -7.20 -4.71
CA SER A 66 13.12 -7.24 -5.52
C SER A 66 13.35 -6.83 -6.98
N ILE A 67 14.13 -5.77 -7.21
CA ILE A 67 14.50 -5.28 -8.56
C ILE A 67 15.25 -6.35 -9.36
N VAL A 68 16.04 -7.19 -8.70
CA VAL A 68 16.80 -8.28 -9.34
C VAL A 68 15.94 -9.52 -9.53
N THR A 69 15.15 -9.93 -8.53
CA THR A 69 14.43 -11.22 -8.56
C THR A 69 13.15 -11.18 -9.37
N LEU A 70 12.38 -10.08 -9.33
CA LEU A 70 11.09 -10.00 -10.03
C LEU A 70 11.19 -10.16 -11.55
N PRO A 71 12.18 -9.58 -12.27
CA PRO A 71 12.34 -9.80 -13.71
C PRO A 71 12.65 -11.26 -14.08
N HIS A 72 13.24 -12.04 -13.16
CA HIS A 72 13.46 -13.47 -13.39
C HIS A 72 12.17 -14.29 -13.31
N ILE A 73 11.22 -13.87 -12.46
CA ILE A 73 9.92 -14.53 -12.28
C ILE A 73 8.93 -14.06 -13.35
N PHE A 74 8.92 -12.75 -13.63
CA PHE A 74 8.04 -12.10 -14.60
C PHE A 74 8.88 -11.34 -15.63
N PRO A 75 9.33 -11.98 -16.72
CA PRO A 75 10.21 -11.37 -17.72
C PRO A 75 9.66 -10.08 -18.36
N GLN A 76 8.34 -9.93 -18.39
CA GLN A 76 7.63 -8.76 -18.91
C GLN A 76 7.78 -7.54 -17.97
N LEU A 77 7.99 -7.78 -16.67
CA LEU A 77 8.23 -6.74 -15.67
C LEU A 77 9.73 -6.45 -15.55
N LYS A 78 10.24 -5.63 -16.47
CA LYS A 78 11.64 -5.19 -16.46
C LYS A 78 12.01 -4.38 -15.21
N TRP A 79 13.29 -4.41 -14.84
CA TRP A 79 13.85 -3.78 -13.64
C TRP A 79 13.49 -2.28 -13.47
N TYR A 80 13.40 -1.53 -14.57
CA TYR A 80 13.11 -0.10 -14.51
C TYR A 80 11.65 0.21 -14.10
N TYR A 81 10.68 -0.67 -14.43
CA TYR A 81 9.31 -0.53 -13.95
C TYR A 81 9.25 -0.70 -12.43
N ILE A 82 10.01 -1.66 -11.91
CA ILE A 82 10.09 -1.95 -10.49
C ILE A 82 10.76 -0.79 -9.75
N LEU A 83 11.89 -0.28 -10.27
CA LEU A 83 12.57 0.87 -9.68
C LEU A 83 11.66 2.08 -9.55
N VAL A 84 10.90 2.41 -10.60
CA VAL A 84 9.94 3.51 -10.57
C VAL A 84 8.83 3.22 -9.56
N ALA A 85 8.29 2.00 -9.52
CA ALA A 85 7.27 1.62 -8.55
C ALA A 85 7.77 1.80 -7.10
N TYR A 86 8.98 1.34 -6.77
CA TYR A 86 9.58 1.51 -5.44
C TYR A 86 9.96 2.97 -5.13
N LEU A 87 10.11 3.85 -6.11
CA LEU A 87 10.27 5.28 -5.83
C LEU A 87 8.97 5.92 -5.33
N PHE A 88 7.84 5.55 -5.93
CA PHE A 88 6.52 6.11 -5.59
C PHE A 88 5.81 5.37 -4.45
N ALA A 89 6.10 4.08 -4.26
CA ALA A 89 5.41 3.23 -3.30
C ALA A 89 5.40 3.78 -1.86
N PRO A 90 6.49 4.36 -1.30
CA PRO A 90 6.46 4.90 0.06
C PRO A 90 5.45 6.05 0.24
N VAL A 91 5.28 6.89 -0.78
CA VAL A 91 4.31 7.99 -0.76
C VAL A 91 2.89 7.44 -0.76
N LEU A 92 2.62 6.45 -1.63
CA LEU A 92 1.31 5.81 -1.71
C LEU A 92 0.98 5.00 -0.46
N ALA A 93 1.96 4.29 0.08
CA ALA A 93 1.85 3.53 1.33
C ALA A 93 1.54 4.44 2.51
N PHE A 94 2.22 5.59 2.61
CA PHE A 94 1.93 6.59 3.63
C PHE A 94 0.50 7.13 3.51
N CYS A 95 0.08 7.55 2.32
CA CYS A 95 -1.28 8.05 2.08
C CYS A 95 -2.34 7.00 2.44
N ASN A 96 -2.11 5.74 2.06
CA ASN A 96 -3.03 4.64 2.34
C ASN A 96 -3.09 4.31 3.84
N ALA A 97 -1.94 4.19 4.52
CA ALA A 97 -1.88 3.89 5.94
C ALA A 97 -2.52 5.01 6.77
N TYR A 98 -2.30 6.27 6.39
CA TYR A 98 -2.95 7.41 7.03
C TYR A 98 -4.47 7.40 6.81
N GLY A 99 -4.91 7.20 5.56
CA GLY A 99 -6.33 7.11 5.22
C GLY A 99 -7.01 5.98 5.99
N CYS A 100 -6.41 4.78 5.99
CA CYS A 100 -6.91 3.65 6.72
C CYS A 100 -6.91 3.89 8.24
N GLY A 101 -5.93 4.60 8.79
CA GLY A 101 -5.93 4.98 10.21
C GLY A 101 -7.13 5.85 10.62
N LEU A 102 -7.68 6.64 9.69
CA LEU A 102 -8.84 7.52 9.89
C LEU A 102 -10.18 6.84 9.57
N THR A 103 -10.23 6.03 8.51
CA THR A 103 -11.48 5.45 7.98
C THR A 103 -11.68 3.98 8.32
N ASP A 104 -10.66 3.35 8.92
CA ASP A 104 -10.57 1.89 9.12
C ASP A 104 -10.66 1.09 7.82
N TRP A 105 -10.34 1.72 6.68
CA TRP A 105 -10.47 1.12 5.36
C TRP A 105 -9.23 1.29 4.49
N SER A 106 -8.69 0.17 3.98
CA SER A 106 -7.50 0.16 3.12
C SER A 106 -7.87 0.22 1.63
N LEU A 107 -7.20 1.10 0.88
CA LEU A 107 -7.37 1.26 -0.57
C LEU A 107 -6.29 0.51 -1.37
N ALA A 108 -5.64 -0.50 -0.79
CA ALA A 108 -4.57 -1.27 -1.43
C ALA A 108 -4.97 -1.79 -2.83
N SER A 109 -6.21 -2.25 -3.00
CA SER A 109 -6.71 -2.70 -4.30
C SER A 109 -6.81 -1.59 -5.35
N THR A 110 -7.15 -0.36 -4.93
CA THR A 110 -7.18 0.82 -5.79
C THR A 110 -5.78 1.21 -6.24
N TYR A 111 -4.81 1.27 -5.31
CA TYR A 111 -3.42 1.55 -5.66
C TYR A 111 -2.81 0.46 -6.55
N GLY A 112 -3.18 -0.82 -6.34
CA GLY A 112 -2.84 -1.91 -7.24
C GLY A 112 -3.36 -1.69 -8.66
N LYS A 113 -4.64 -1.31 -8.81
CA LYS A 113 -5.23 -0.98 -10.11
C LYS A 113 -4.55 0.22 -10.78
N LEU A 114 -4.15 1.24 -10.02
CA LEU A 114 -3.34 2.34 -10.56
C LEU A 114 -1.99 1.85 -11.11
N ALA A 115 -1.34 0.91 -10.43
CA ALA A 115 -0.12 0.27 -10.94
C ALA A 115 -0.36 -0.49 -12.25
N ILE A 116 -1.52 -1.15 -12.40
CA ILE A 116 -1.93 -1.78 -13.67
C ILE A 116 -2.01 -0.74 -14.79
N PHE A 117 -2.74 0.36 -14.57
CA PHE A 117 -2.93 1.38 -15.60
C PHE A 117 -1.62 2.05 -16.00
N THR A 118 -0.76 2.35 -15.03
CA THR A 118 0.50 3.05 -15.29
C THR A 118 1.54 2.14 -15.94
N ILE A 119 1.87 1.00 -15.31
CA ILE A 119 2.91 0.09 -15.79
C ILE A 119 2.42 -0.70 -17.00
N GLY A 120 1.16 -1.12 -17.01
CA GLY A 120 0.57 -1.84 -18.14
C GLY A 120 0.53 -0.99 -19.41
N ALA A 121 0.06 0.27 -19.31
CA ALA A 121 0.10 1.19 -20.44
C ALA A 121 1.53 1.48 -20.92
N TRP A 122 2.48 1.66 -19.98
CA TRP A 122 3.87 1.94 -20.32
C TRP A 122 4.59 0.75 -20.98
N ALA A 123 4.29 -0.48 -20.55
CA ALA A 123 4.79 -1.68 -21.21
C ALA A 123 4.13 -1.92 -22.58
N GLY A 124 2.86 -1.58 -22.73
CA GLY A 124 2.12 -1.70 -23.98
C GLY A 124 1.76 -3.15 -24.36
N ALA A 125 0.80 -3.30 -25.27
CA ALA A 125 0.26 -4.62 -25.65
C ALA A 125 1.32 -5.52 -26.28
N ALA A 126 2.17 -4.95 -27.13
CA ALA A 126 3.20 -5.66 -27.89
C ALA A 126 4.32 -6.27 -27.02
N HIS A 127 4.49 -5.80 -25.78
CA HIS A 127 5.55 -6.27 -24.87
C HIS A 127 5.00 -6.96 -23.62
N GLY A 128 3.76 -7.45 -23.66
CA GLY A 128 3.17 -8.19 -22.55
C GLY A 128 2.74 -7.29 -21.38
N GLY A 129 2.28 -6.06 -21.67
CA GLY A 129 1.87 -5.09 -20.66
C GLY A 129 0.77 -5.58 -19.71
N VAL A 130 -0.06 -6.54 -20.13
CA VAL A 130 -1.07 -7.16 -19.25
C VAL A 130 -0.39 -7.90 -18.10
N LEU A 131 0.62 -8.72 -18.41
CA LEU A 131 1.37 -9.48 -17.39
C LEU A 131 2.21 -8.55 -16.52
N ALA A 132 2.89 -7.58 -17.14
CA ALA A 132 3.70 -6.59 -16.41
C ALA A 132 2.85 -5.75 -15.45
N GLY A 133 1.68 -5.28 -15.91
CA GLY A 133 0.73 -4.52 -15.10
C GLY A 133 0.16 -5.33 -13.94
N LEU A 134 -0.20 -6.60 -14.16
CA LEU A 134 -0.68 -7.49 -13.10
C LEU A 134 0.40 -7.81 -12.06
N ALA A 135 1.64 -8.04 -12.50
CA ALA A 135 2.77 -8.25 -11.59
C ALA A 135 3.06 -6.98 -10.76
N ALA A 136 3.09 -5.82 -11.41
CA ALA A 136 3.25 -4.53 -10.72
C ALA A 136 2.10 -4.24 -9.74
N CYS A 137 0.87 -4.63 -10.09
CA CYS A 137 -0.29 -4.57 -9.19
C CYS A 137 -0.06 -5.36 -7.92
N GLY A 138 0.40 -6.61 -8.03
CA GLY A 138 0.69 -7.46 -6.88
C GLY A 138 1.72 -6.82 -5.97
N VAL A 139 2.84 -6.35 -6.53
CA VAL A 139 3.90 -5.65 -5.78
C VAL A 139 3.35 -4.41 -5.05
N MET A 140 2.64 -3.54 -5.78
CA MET A 140 2.11 -2.30 -5.19
C MET A 140 1.08 -2.60 -4.10
N MET A 141 0.18 -3.55 -4.33
CA MET A 141 -0.84 -3.96 -3.38
C MET A 141 -0.22 -4.51 -2.10
N SER A 142 0.81 -5.36 -2.21
CA SER A 142 1.53 -5.89 -1.05
C SER A 142 2.17 -4.77 -0.24
N ILE A 143 2.91 -3.85 -0.87
CA ILE A 143 3.57 -2.75 -0.15
C ILE A 143 2.54 -1.88 0.60
N VAL A 144 1.48 -1.50 -0.10
CA VAL A 144 0.46 -0.57 0.41
C VAL A 144 -0.42 -1.21 1.48
N SER A 145 -0.76 -2.50 1.33
CA SER A 145 -1.49 -3.27 2.35
C SER A 145 -0.64 -3.46 3.60
N THR A 146 0.60 -3.96 3.47
CA THR A 146 1.47 -4.23 4.62
C THR A 146 1.76 -2.97 5.43
N ALA A 147 1.89 -1.81 4.79
CA ALA A 147 2.05 -0.53 5.49
C ALA A 147 0.80 -0.14 6.30
N SER A 148 -0.39 -0.42 5.77
CA SER A 148 -1.67 -0.20 6.44
C SER A 148 -1.83 -1.14 7.64
N ASP A 149 -1.55 -2.43 7.45
CA ASP A 149 -1.64 -3.46 8.48
C ASP A 149 -0.65 -3.15 9.61
N LEU A 150 0.60 -2.80 9.28
CA LEU A 150 1.60 -2.43 10.30
C LEU A 150 1.19 -1.17 11.09
N MET A 151 0.56 -0.20 10.44
CA MET A 151 0.03 0.99 11.12
C MET A 151 -1.07 0.60 12.12
N GLN A 152 -1.99 -0.29 11.76
CA GLN A 152 -3.03 -0.79 12.65
C GLN A 152 -2.44 -1.60 13.81
N ASP A 153 -1.44 -2.44 13.53
CA ASP A 153 -0.69 -3.17 14.56
C ASP A 153 -0.05 -2.19 15.54
N PHE A 154 0.66 -1.17 15.06
CA PHE A 154 1.27 -0.16 15.93
C PHE A 154 0.25 0.64 16.73
N LYS A 155 -0.92 0.96 16.16
CA LYS A 155 -2.02 1.60 16.90
C LYS A 155 -2.50 0.69 18.03
N THR A 156 -2.67 -0.59 17.75
CA THR A 156 -3.05 -1.59 18.76
C THR A 156 -1.97 -1.74 19.83
N GLY A 157 -0.69 -1.74 19.44
CA GLY A 157 0.45 -1.81 20.36
C GLY A 157 0.54 -0.61 21.27
N TYR A 158 0.33 0.58 20.71
CA TYR A 158 0.27 1.83 21.46
C TYR A 158 -0.83 1.80 22.52
N LEU A 159 -2.02 1.28 22.19
CA LEU A 159 -3.13 1.18 23.13
C LEU A 159 -2.92 0.11 24.21
N THR A 160 -2.27 -1.00 23.86
CA THR A 160 -1.98 -2.14 24.74
C THR A 160 -0.65 -2.04 25.50
N LEU A 161 0.11 -0.96 25.30
CA LEU A 161 1.45 -0.77 25.84
C LEU A 161 2.47 -1.84 25.38
N ALA A 162 2.19 -2.50 24.25
CA ALA A 162 3.11 -3.46 23.65
C ALA A 162 4.25 -2.74 22.92
N SER A 163 5.45 -3.33 22.94
CA SER A 163 6.62 -2.71 22.29
C SER A 163 6.49 -2.70 20.76
N PRO A 164 6.71 -1.56 20.07
CA PRO A 164 6.66 -1.47 18.61
C PRO A 164 7.68 -2.37 17.91
N ARG A 165 8.87 -2.54 18.52
CA ARG A 165 9.89 -3.48 18.02
C ARG A 165 9.39 -4.91 17.98
N SER A 166 8.76 -5.39 19.05
CA SER A 166 8.21 -6.75 19.06
C SER A 166 7.13 -6.93 18.00
N MET A 167 6.27 -5.93 17.79
CA MET A 167 5.24 -6.00 16.75
C MET A 167 5.85 -6.10 15.35
N PHE A 168 6.83 -5.26 15.04
CA PHE A 168 7.53 -5.33 13.76
C PHE A 168 8.23 -6.68 13.54
N VAL A 169 8.92 -7.19 14.56
CA VAL A 169 9.58 -8.50 14.47
C VAL A 169 8.55 -9.61 14.24
N SER A 170 7.42 -9.59 14.95
CA SER A 170 6.33 -10.55 14.73
C SER A 170 5.77 -10.46 13.31
N GLN A 171 5.60 -9.26 12.75
CA GLN A 171 5.13 -9.08 11.39
C GLN A 171 6.13 -9.62 10.35
N VAL A 172 7.43 -9.42 10.57
CA VAL A 172 8.49 -9.98 9.72
C VAL A 172 8.48 -11.50 9.75
N ILE A 173 8.35 -12.11 10.94
CA ILE A 173 8.24 -13.57 11.09
C ILE A 173 6.99 -14.10 10.41
N GLY A 174 5.83 -13.47 10.65
CA GLY A 174 4.56 -13.85 10.03
C GLY A 174 4.60 -13.74 8.51
N THR A 175 5.23 -12.68 7.98
CA THR A 175 5.44 -12.51 6.53
C THR A 175 6.33 -13.61 5.97
N ALA A 176 7.45 -13.93 6.64
CA ALA A 176 8.35 -15.01 6.22
C ALA A 176 7.65 -16.38 6.19
N MET A 177 6.86 -16.69 7.22
CA MET A 177 6.03 -17.89 7.25
C MET A 177 4.99 -17.88 6.12
N GLY A 178 4.33 -16.75 5.88
CA GLY A 178 3.37 -16.56 4.79
C GLY A 178 3.97 -16.80 3.40
N CYS A 179 5.21 -16.37 3.17
CA CYS A 179 5.93 -16.61 1.92
C CYS A 179 6.15 -18.10 1.60
N VAL A 180 6.12 -18.98 2.61
CA VAL A 180 6.25 -20.42 2.43
C VAL A 180 4.88 -21.09 2.42
N ILE A 181 4.04 -20.78 3.41
CA ILE A 181 2.75 -21.45 3.60
C ILE A 181 1.78 -21.12 2.47
N ALA A 182 1.67 -19.85 2.04
CA ALA A 182 0.69 -19.45 1.04
C ALA A 182 0.93 -20.12 -0.34
N PRO A 183 2.16 -20.15 -0.89
CA PRO A 183 2.42 -20.92 -2.11
C PRO A 183 2.20 -22.42 -1.97
N CYS A 184 2.54 -23.02 -0.83
CA CYS A 184 2.30 -24.44 -0.57
C CYS A 184 0.81 -24.77 -0.59
N VAL A 185 -0.02 -23.98 0.09
CA VAL A 185 -1.48 -24.13 0.09
C VAL A 185 -2.03 -23.89 -1.32
N PHE A 186 -1.60 -22.84 -2.00
CA PHE A 186 -2.01 -22.58 -3.38
C PHE A 186 -1.71 -23.77 -4.30
N TRP A 187 -0.51 -24.35 -4.22
CA TRP A 187 -0.12 -25.49 -5.06
C TRP A 187 -0.91 -26.76 -4.74
N LEU A 188 -1.24 -27.00 -3.47
CA LEU A 188 -2.10 -28.10 -3.06
C LEU A 188 -3.47 -28.00 -3.72
N PHE A 189 -4.12 -26.84 -3.63
CA PHE A 189 -5.40 -26.61 -4.29
C PHE A 189 -5.28 -26.71 -5.81
N TYR A 190 -4.21 -26.15 -6.39
CA TYR A 190 -3.98 -26.14 -7.83
C TYR A 190 -3.81 -27.54 -8.42
N LYS A 191 -3.28 -28.49 -7.64
CA LYS A 191 -3.13 -29.90 -8.05
C LYS A 191 -4.37 -30.74 -7.74
N ALA A 192 -5.09 -30.44 -6.67
CA ALA A 192 -6.23 -31.22 -6.23
C ALA A 192 -7.52 -30.90 -6.99
N PHE A 193 -7.70 -29.65 -7.44
CA PHE A 193 -8.94 -29.19 -8.06
C PHE A 193 -8.69 -28.42 -9.36
N PRO A 194 -9.64 -28.43 -10.31
CA PRO A 194 -9.59 -27.54 -11.45
C PRO A 194 -9.88 -26.10 -10.98
N ILE A 195 -8.85 -25.31 -10.74
CA ILE A 195 -9.01 -23.90 -10.35
C ILE A 195 -9.30 -23.03 -11.57
N ALA A 196 -10.12 -21.99 -11.40
CA ALA A 196 -10.34 -20.92 -12.37
C ALA A 196 -11.07 -21.34 -13.66
N THR A 197 -11.81 -22.46 -13.63
CA THR A 197 -12.82 -22.77 -14.65
C THR A 197 -14.22 -22.33 -14.18
N PRO A 198 -15.12 -21.87 -15.07
CA PRO A 198 -16.44 -21.36 -14.70
C PRO A 198 -17.29 -22.38 -13.91
N ASP A 199 -17.14 -23.67 -14.22
CA ASP A 199 -17.92 -24.75 -13.64
C ASP A 199 -17.18 -25.49 -12.50
N SER A 200 -16.06 -24.96 -12.02
CA SER A 200 -15.34 -25.55 -10.88
C SER A 200 -15.94 -25.14 -9.54
N GLU A 201 -15.65 -25.95 -8.51
CA GLU A 201 -15.92 -25.60 -7.11
C GLU A 201 -15.10 -24.38 -6.64
N TYR A 202 -14.01 -24.05 -7.34
CA TYR A 202 -13.11 -22.95 -7.02
C TYR A 202 -12.98 -21.98 -8.21
N PRO A 203 -14.06 -21.26 -8.57
CA PRO A 203 -13.99 -20.24 -9.59
C PRO A 203 -13.11 -19.09 -9.09
N ALA A 204 -12.34 -18.47 -10.00
CA ALA A 204 -11.45 -17.35 -9.67
C ALA A 204 -12.01 -16.03 -10.27
N PRO A 205 -13.16 -15.51 -9.78
CA PRO A 205 -13.82 -14.36 -10.38
C PRO A 205 -12.95 -13.10 -10.35
N TYR A 206 -12.19 -12.90 -9.26
CA TYR A 206 -11.26 -11.77 -9.17
C TYR A 206 -10.14 -11.86 -10.19
N ALA A 207 -9.64 -13.05 -10.54
CA ALA A 207 -8.61 -13.18 -11.56
C ALA A 207 -9.12 -12.68 -12.93
N LEU A 208 -10.39 -12.96 -13.27
CA LEU A 208 -11.02 -12.43 -14.48
C LEU A 208 -11.19 -10.91 -14.43
N VAL A 209 -11.64 -10.36 -13.29
CA VAL A 209 -11.79 -8.92 -13.10
C VAL A 209 -10.45 -8.21 -13.28
N TYR A 210 -9.39 -8.64 -12.61
CA TYR A 210 -8.07 -8.02 -12.69
C TYR A 210 -7.46 -8.19 -14.09
N ARG A 211 -7.65 -9.35 -14.74
CA ARG A 211 -7.24 -9.55 -16.13
C ARG A 211 -7.89 -8.54 -17.07
N ASN A 212 -9.20 -8.32 -16.93
CA ASN A 212 -9.93 -7.36 -17.78
C ASN A 212 -9.52 -5.91 -17.50
N ILE A 213 -9.25 -5.56 -16.23
CA ILE A 213 -8.68 -4.25 -15.88
C ILE A 213 -7.30 -4.07 -16.50
N ALA A 214 -6.48 -5.13 -16.53
CA ALA A 214 -5.16 -5.09 -17.15
C ALA A 214 -5.21 -4.97 -18.68
N ILE A 215 -6.14 -5.66 -19.34
CA ILE A 215 -6.39 -5.47 -20.78
C ILE A 215 -6.82 -4.02 -21.04
N LEU A 216 -7.77 -3.51 -20.26
CA LEU A 216 -8.23 -2.12 -20.36
C LEU A 216 -7.09 -1.12 -20.15
N GLY A 217 -6.19 -1.37 -19.20
CA GLY A 217 -5.06 -0.50 -18.93
C GLY A 217 -4.01 -0.48 -20.04
N VAL A 218 -3.91 -1.56 -20.82
CA VAL A 218 -2.90 -1.71 -21.87
C VAL A 218 -3.42 -1.24 -23.23
N GLU A 219 -4.66 -1.61 -23.57
CA GLU A 219 -5.29 -1.30 -24.87
C GLU A 219 -6.09 0.02 -24.83
N GLY A 220 -6.38 0.52 -23.63
CA GLY A 220 -7.09 1.76 -23.40
C GLY A 220 -8.60 1.65 -23.63
N VAL A 221 -9.25 2.82 -23.68
CA VAL A 221 -10.71 2.99 -23.73
C VAL A 221 -11.36 2.33 -24.96
N ARG A 222 -10.56 1.98 -25.98
CA ARG A 222 -11.01 1.30 -27.20
C ARG A 222 -11.46 -0.15 -26.95
N SER A 223 -11.03 -0.75 -25.84
CA SER A 223 -11.39 -2.13 -25.47
C SER A 223 -12.68 -2.21 -24.65
N LEU A 224 -13.32 -1.07 -24.34
CA LEU A 224 -14.61 -1.05 -23.67
C LEU A 224 -15.75 -1.33 -24.67
N PRO A 225 -16.85 -1.96 -24.21
CA PRO A 225 -18.06 -2.14 -25.03
C PRO A 225 -18.57 -0.81 -25.61
N ARG A 226 -19.16 -0.88 -26.82
CA ARG A 226 -19.78 0.28 -27.46
C ARG A 226 -20.79 0.92 -26.50
N HIS A 227 -20.76 2.25 -26.39
CA HIS A 227 -21.61 3.07 -25.51
C HIS A 227 -21.31 3.02 -24.00
N CYS A 228 -20.25 2.35 -23.55
CA CYS A 228 -19.91 2.31 -22.12
C CYS A 228 -19.67 3.71 -21.52
N LEU A 229 -19.03 4.63 -22.26
CA LEU A 229 -18.82 6.00 -21.80
C LEU A 229 -20.12 6.82 -21.79
N THR A 230 -21.05 6.52 -22.69
CA THR A 230 -22.36 7.20 -22.78
C THR A 230 -23.26 6.83 -21.60
N LEU A 231 -23.08 5.66 -20.99
CA LEU A 231 -23.80 5.22 -19.80
C LEU A 231 -23.25 5.77 -18.48
N CYS A 232 -22.02 6.28 -18.48
CA CYS A 232 -21.36 6.82 -17.28
C CYS A 232 -21.51 8.35 -17.14
N CYS A 233 -22.07 9.03 -18.15
CA CYS A 233 -22.42 10.45 -18.14
C CYS A 233 -23.92 10.61 -17.96
#